data_AF-A0A7C2ZT31-F1
#
_entry.id   AF-A0A7C2ZT31-F1
#
_cell.length_a   1.000
_cell.length_b   1.000
_cell.length_c   1.000
_cell.angle_alpha   90.00
_cell.angle_beta   90.00
_cell.angle_gamma   90.00
#
_symmetry.space_group_name_H-M   'P 1'
#
loop_
_entity.id
_entity.type
_entity.pdbx_description
1 polymer ?
#
loop_
_entity_poly.entity_id
_entity_poly.type
_entity_poly.pdbx_seq_one_letter_code
_entity_poly.pdbx_strand_id
1 'polypeptide(L)'
;MSFMFENLEVYQKSVDLAEKVINLTDEFPKGYYFLTDQLNRASLSIATNLAEGNGRFTKKDRRNFFIIARGSTQECVPLLEIARRKQLISDVKLSDLFNQLEVISKMISGLINGLERRKA
;
A
#
# COMPACT_ATOMS: atom_id res chain seq x y z
N MET A 1 -17.97 -9.90 -14.72
CA MET A 1 -16.59 -9.68 -14.26
C MET A 1 -16.46 -10.28 -12.87
N SER A 2 -15.53 -11.22 -12.65
CA SER A 2 -15.45 -12.03 -11.41
C SER A 2 -14.73 -11.33 -10.25
N PHE A 3 -13.92 -10.30 -10.53
CA PHE A 3 -13.06 -9.62 -9.57
C PHE A 3 -13.47 -8.15 -9.38
N MET A 4 -14.52 -7.92 -8.61
CA MET A 4 -15.09 -6.57 -8.42
C MET A 4 -14.12 -5.55 -7.81
N PHE A 5 -13.06 -6.00 -7.13
CA PHE A 5 -12.05 -5.13 -6.53
C PHE A 5 -11.18 -4.40 -7.56
N GLU A 6 -11.06 -4.94 -8.79
CA GLU A 6 -10.27 -4.33 -9.86
C GLU A 6 -10.82 -2.94 -10.26
N ASN A 7 -12.10 -2.69 -9.99
CA ASN A 7 -12.74 -1.39 -10.22
C ASN A 7 -12.48 -0.36 -9.11
N LEU A 8 -11.85 -0.77 -7.99
CA LEU A 8 -11.48 0.18 -6.94
C LEU A 8 -10.25 0.98 -7.40
N GLU A 9 -10.41 2.29 -7.57
CA GLU A 9 -9.29 3.16 -7.94
C GLU A 9 -8.11 3.04 -6.95
N VAL A 10 -8.40 2.88 -5.65
CA VAL A 10 -7.36 2.69 -4.63
C VAL A 10 -6.60 1.37 -4.81
N TYR A 11 -7.25 0.33 -5.32
CA TYR A 11 -6.57 -0.94 -5.64
C TYR A 11 -5.60 -0.74 -6.80
N GLN A 12 -6.05 -0.11 -7.90
CA GLN A 12 -5.21 0.19 -9.07
C GLN A 12 -3.97 1.00 -8.66
N LYS A 13 -4.15 2.10 -7.91
CA LYS A 13 -3.04 2.90 -7.40
C LYS A 13 -2.10 2.12 -6.47
N SER A 14 -2.63 1.17 -5.71
CA SER A 14 -1.81 0.33 -4.82
C SER A 14 -0.97 -0.67 -5.60
N VAL A 15 -1.48 -1.20 -6.72
CA VAL A 15 -0.70 -2.03 -7.65
C VAL A 15 0.40 -1.21 -8.31
N ASP A 16 0.08 -0.02 -8.83
CA ASP A 16 1.06 0.90 -9.43
C ASP A 16 2.16 1.28 -8.43
N LEU A 17 1.79 1.55 -7.17
CA LEU A 17 2.76 1.82 -6.10
C LEU A 17 3.66 0.61 -5.84
N ALA A 18 3.09 -0.60 -5.76
CA ALA A 18 3.88 -1.81 -5.51
C ALA A 18 4.87 -2.08 -6.63
N GLU A 19 4.47 -1.92 -7.90
CA GLU A 19 5.36 -2.03 -9.05
C GLU A 19 6.51 -1.01 -8.97
N LYS A 20 6.19 0.26 -8.67
CA LYS A 20 7.22 1.30 -8.49
C LYS A 20 8.20 0.97 -7.37
N VAL A 21 7.71 0.46 -6.24
CA VAL A 21 8.56 0.08 -5.10
C VAL A 21 9.44 -1.11 -5.46
N ILE A 22 8.90 -2.13 -6.14
CA ILE A 22 9.70 -3.29 -6.59
C ILE A 22 10.82 -2.81 -7.51
N ASN A 23 10.48 -2.07 -8.56
CA ASN A 23 11.46 -1.52 -9.51
C ASN A 23 12.53 -0.66 -8.81
N LEU A 24 12.13 0.15 -7.82
CA LEU A 24 13.05 0.94 -7.02
C LEU A 24 14.02 0.07 -6.21
N THR A 25 13.52 -1.00 -5.60
CA THR A 25 14.33 -1.88 -4.75
C THR A 25 15.23 -2.83 -5.56
N ASP A 26 14.89 -3.11 -6.82
CA ASP A 26 15.74 -3.85 -7.75
C ASP A 26 17.03 -3.07 -8.09
N GLU A 27 17.01 -1.74 -7.96
CA GLU A 27 18.20 -0.89 -8.11
C GLU A 27 19.12 -0.91 -6.86
N PHE A 28 18.70 -1.51 -5.74
CA PHE A 28 19.50 -1.49 -4.51
C PHE A 28 20.74 -2.38 -4.63
N PRO A 29 21.90 -1.95 -4.10
CA PRO A 29 23.10 -2.77 -4.11
C PRO A 29 22.97 -3.96 -3.15
N LYS A 30 23.84 -4.96 -3.32
CA LYS A 30 23.94 -6.11 -2.41
C LYS A 30 24.12 -5.64 -0.96
N GLY A 31 23.48 -6.34 -0.03
CA GLY A 31 23.54 -6.05 1.42
C GLY A 31 22.27 -5.41 2.00
N TYR A 32 21.30 -5.00 1.16
CA TYR A 32 20.04 -4.39 1.59
C TYR A 32 18.82 -5.31 1.48
N TYR A 33 19.01 -6.62 1.36
CA TYR A 33 17.92 -7.60 1.22
C TYR A 33 16.83 -7.45 2.29
N PHE A 34 17.22 -7.17 3.54
CA PHE A 34 16.28 -6.96 4.64
C PHE A 34 15.32 -5.78 4.38
N LEU A 35 15.81 -4.70 3.76
CA LEU A 35 15.04 -3.51 3.48
C LEU A 35 14.20 -3.69 2.21
N THR A 36 14.78 -4.31 1.17
CA THR A 36 14.08 -4.71 -0.05
C THR A 36 12.89 -5.62 0.26
N ASP A 37 13.09 -6.68 1.06
CA ASP A 37 12.01 -7.61 1.45
C ASP A 37 10.89 -6.88 2.19
N GLN A 38 11.23 -6.06 3.18
CA GLN A 38 10.21 -5.34 3.95
C GLN A 38 9.43 -4.33 3.10
N LEU A 39 10.10 -3.56 2.22
CA LEU A 39 9.43 -2.61 1.33
C LEU A 39 8.51 -3.31 0.33
N ASN A 40 8.99 -4.38 -0.31
CA ASN A 40 8.20 -5.10 -1.30
C ASN A 40 7.00 -5.78 -0.65
N ARG A 41 7.17 -6.40 0.51
CA ARG A 41 6.06 -7.02 1.24
C ARG A 41 5.05 -6.00 1.74
N ALA A 42 5.50 -4.88 2.30
CA ALA A 42 4.59 -3.82 2.77
C ALA A 42 3.79 -3.22 1.60
N SER A 43 4.44 -2.88 0.48
CA SER A 43 3.76 -2.30 -0.68
C SER A 43 2.77 -3.27 -1.33
N LEU A 44 3.16 -4.54 -1.55
CA LEU A 44 2.28 -5.58 -2.07
C LEU A 44 1.08 -5.83 -1.14
N SER A 45 1.31 -5.83 0.18
CA SER A 45 0.28 -6.05 1.20
C SER A 45 -0.89 -5.08 1.09
N ILE A 46 -0.66 -3.84 0.62
CA ILE A 46 -1.73 -2.86 0.44
C ILE A 46 -2.76 -3.37 -0.59
N ALA A 47 -2.30 -3.75 -1.78
CA ALA A 47 -3.16 -4.21 -2.86
C ALA A 47 -3.82 -5.56 -2.54
N THR A 48 -3.06 -6.50 -1.96
CA THR A 48 -3.59 -7.84 -1.63
C THR A 48 -4.68 -7.77 -0.56
N ASN A 49 -4.50 -6.96 0.48
CA ASN A 49 -5.53 -6.77 1.51
C ASN A 49 -6.76 -6.02 0.99
N LEU A 50 -6.61 -5.09 0.04
CA LEU A 50 -7.76 -4.45 -0.62
C LEU A 50 -8.59 -5.46 -1.42
N ALA A 51 -7.93 -6.32 -2.20
CA ALA A 51 -8.60 -7.38 -2.96
C ALA A 51 -9.30 -8.38 -2.02
N GLU A 52 -8.58 -8.88 -1.01
CA GLU A 52 -9.10 -9.86 -0.06
C GLU A 52 -10.28 -9.29 0.76
N GLY A 53 -10.13 -8.06 1.26
CA GLY A 53 -11.17 -7.37 2.00
C GLY A 53 -12.45 -7.20 1.19
N ASN A 54 -12.33 -6.78 -0.06
CA ASN A 54 -13.49 -6.59 -0.94
C ASN A 54 -14.25 -7.91 -1.20
N GLY A 55 -13.55 -9.04 -1.18
CA GLY A 55 -14.15 -10.38 -1.27
C GLY A 55 -14.86 -10.87 -0.01
N ARG A 56 -14.72 -10.19 1.14
CA ARG A 56 -15.39 -10.61 2.39
C ARG A 56 -16.88 -10.31 2.37
N PHE A 57 -17.67 -11.24 2.94
CA PHE A 57 -19.13 -11.14 3.01
C PHE A 57 -19.61 -10.11 4.04
N THR A 58 -18.94 -9.99 5.19
CA THR A 58 -19.35 -9.08 6.25
C THR A 58 -18.64 -7.73 6.16
N LYS A 59 -19.34 -6.65 6.55
CA LYS A 59 -18.75 -5.31 6.65
C LYS A 59 -17.59 -5.29 7.66
N LYS A 60 -17.70 -6.05 8.75
CA LYS A 60 -16.67 -6.14 9.81
C LYS A 60 -15.37 -6.74 9.27
N ASP A 61 -15.43 -7.88 8.59
CA ASP A 61 -14.24 -8.53 8.06
C ASP A 61 -13.60 -7.68 6.97
N ARG A 62 -14.40 -7.15 6.03
CA ARG A 62 -13.92 -6.23 5.00
C ARG A 62 -13.17 -5.04 5.60
N ARG A 63 -13.72 -4.44 6.66
CA ARG A 63 -13.09 -3.33 7.38
C ARG A 63 -11.74 -3.71 7.98
N ASN A 64 -11.62 -4.91 8.56
CA ASN A 64 -10.36 -5.38 9.14
C ASN A 64 -9.25 -5.46 8.08
N PHE A 65 -9.54 -6.02 6.90
CA PHE A 65 -8.59 -6.05 5.78
C PHE A 65 -8.20 -4.66 5.30
N PHE A 66 -9.16 -3.73 5.20
CA PHE A 66 -8.82 -2.34 4.82
C PHE A 66 -7.97 -1.64 5.88
N ILE A 67 -8.15 -1.96 7.17
CA ILE A 67 -7.26 -1.47 8.23
C ILE A 67 -5.86 -2.03 8.09
N ILE A 68 -5.70 -3.31 7.76
CA ILE A 68 -4.39 -3.92 7.50
C ILE A 68 -3.73 -3.23 6.29
N ALA A 69 -4.46 -3.03 5.19
CA ALA A 69 -3.97 -2.31 4.03
C ALA A 69 -3.48 -0.89 4.42
N ARG A 70 -4.25 -0.18 5.25
CA ARG A 70 -3.85 1.12 5.79
C ARG A 70 -2.59 1.02 6.65
N GLY A 71 -2.48 0.00 7.49
CA GLY A 71 -1.26 -0.28 8.26
C GLY A 71 -0.03 -0.44 7.37
N SER A 72 -0.16 -1.24 6.30
CA SER A 72 0.93 -1.44 5.33
C SER A 72 1.31 -0.15 4.57
N THR A 73 0.38 0.77 4.32
CA THR A 73 0.75 2.12 3.80
C THR A 73 1.64 2.87 4.79
N GLN A 74 1.37 2.76 6.09
CA GLN A 74 2.14 3.43 7.13
C GLN A 74 3.51 2.76 7.32
N GLU A 75 3.62 1.44 7.14
CA GLU A 75 4.88 0.69 7.19
C GLU A 75 5.85 1.10 6.08
N CYS A 76 5.35 1.43 4.88
CA CYS A 76 6.19 1.89 3.78
C CYS A 76 6.96 3.19 4.11
N VAL A 77 6.35 4.10 4.87
CA VAL A 77 6.91 5.43 5.18
C VAL A 77 8.27 5.37 5.89
N PRO A 78 8.43 4.71 7.06
CA PRO A 78 9.73 4.62 7.72
C PRO A 78 10.75 3.80 6.91
N LEU A 79 10.31 2.79 6.14
CA LEU A 79 11.20 2.00 5.31
C LEU A 79 11.82 2.83 4.17
N LEU A 80 11.01 3.64 3.50
CA LEU A 80 11.49 4.57 2.47
C LEU A 80 12.39 5.67 3.06
N GLU A 81 12.07 6.18 4.26
CA GLU A 81 12.93 7.13 4.97
C GLU A 81 14.30 6.51 5.31
N ILE A 82 14.33 5.24 5.72
CA ILE A 82 15.58 4.49 5.94
C ILE A 82 16.34 4.34 4.61
N ALA A 83 15.66 4.00 3.52
CA ALA A 83 16.28 3.89 2.20
C ALA A 83 16.94 5.22 1.77
N ARG A 84 16.26 6.34 1.99
CA ARG A 84 16.79 7.68 1.73
C ARG A 84 17.99 8.00 2.63
N ARG A 85 17.94 7.67 3.93
CA ARG A 85 19.07 7.83 4.87
C ARG A 85 20.30 7.02 4.50
N LYS A 86 20.09 5.86 3.87
CA LYS A 86 21.14 5.02 3.31
C LYS A 86 21.58 5.47 1.91
N GLN A 87 21.06 6.60 1.42
CA GLN A 87 21.35 7.16 0.10
C GLN A 87 21.00 6.20 -1.06
N LEU A 88 20.04 5.30 -0.83
CA LEU A 88 19.56 4.33 -1.83
C LEU A 88 18.54 4.95 -2.79
N ILE A 89 17.90 6.04 -2.37
CA ILE A 89 16.91 6.77 -3.15
C ILE A 89 17.12 8.28 -2.99
N SER A 90 16.74 9.05 -4.01
CA SER A 90 16.79 10.51 -3.98
C SER A 90 15.60 11.10 -3.24
N ASP A 91 15.73 12.35 -2.79
CA ASP A 91 14.62 13.09 -2.15
C ASP A 91 13.42 13.27 -3.11
N VAL A 92 13.68 13.37 -4.42
CA VAL A 92 12.64 13.44 -5.45
C VAL A 92 11.85 12.13 -5.52
N LYS A 93 12.54 10.98 -5.58
CA LYS A 93 11.89 9.64 -5.56
C LYS A 93 11.12 9.44 -4.25
N LEU A 94 11.68 9.85 -3.11
CA LEU A 94 11.02 9.79 -1.80
C LEU A 94 9.73 10.61 -1.78
N SER A 95 9.78 11.87 -2.23
CA SER A 95 8.61 12.76 -2.23
C SER A 95 7.49 12.23 -3.12
N ASP A 96 7.81 11.71 -4.31
CA ASP A 96 6.82 11.08 -5.21
C ASP A 96 6.11 9.89 -4.54
N LEU A 97 6.87 8.98 -3.93
CA LEU A 97 6.32 7.81 -3.24
C LEU A 97 5.48 8.20 -2.02
N PHE A 98 5.90 9.23 -1.26
CA PHE A 98 5.15 9.74 -0.12
C PHE A 98 3.80 10.34 -0.55
N ASN A 99 3.78 11.10 -1.64
CA ASN A 99 2.54 11.66 -2.17
C ASN A 99 1.57 10.55 -2.59
N GLN A 100 2.06 9.49 -3.23
CA GLN A 100 1.24 8.34 -3.61
C GLN A 100 0.70 7.59 -2.38
N LEU A 101 1.55 7.34 -1.38
CA LEU A 101 1.15 6.72 -0.11
C LEU A 101 0.09 7.54 0.62
N GLU A 102 0.21 8.87 0.63
CA GLU A 102 -0.77 9.77 1.26
C GLU A 102 -2.13 9.68 0.56
N VAL A 103 -2.15 9.71 -0.78
CA VAL A 103 -3.38 9.56 -1.57
C VAL A 103 -4.04 8.21 -1.27
N ILE A 104 -3.28 7.11 -1.33
CA ILE A 104 -3.78 5.76 -1.04
C ILE A 104 -4.33 5.69 0.39
N SER A 105 -3.59 6.19 1.38
CA SER A 105 -4.01 6.18 2.79
C SER A 105 -5.32 6.95 3.02
N LYS A 106 -5.50 8.09 2.35
CA LYS A 106 -6.77 8.86 2.37
C LYS A 106 -7.92 8.07 1.74
N MET A 107 -7.70 7.43 0.59
CA MET A 107 -8.72 6.62 -0.08
C MET A 107 -9.13 5.41 0.76
N ILE A 108 -8.18 4.68 1.34
CA ILE A 108 -8.45 3.54 2.24
C ILE A 108 -9.24 4.02 3.46
N SER A 109 -8.87 5.16 4.06
CA SER A 109 -9.61 5.74 5.18
C SER A 109 -11.05 6.10 4.77
N GLY A 110 -11.25 6.58 3.55
CA GLY A 110 -12.57 6.80 2.95
C GLY A 110 -13.40 5.52 2.84
N LEU A 111 -12.80 4.40 2.42
CA LEU A 111 -13.46 3.10 2.37
C LEU A 111 -13.87 2.60 3.76
N ILE A 112 -12.96 2.67 4.74
CA ILE A 112 -13.21 2.27 6.14
C ILE A 112 -14.41 3.05 6.71
N ASN A 113 -14.38 4.39 6.59
CA ASN A 113 -15.45 5.25 7.09
C ASN A 113 -16.76 5.08 6.31
N GLY A 114 -16.66 4.74 5.01
CA GLY A 114 -17.82 4.44 4.16
C GLY A 114 -18.57 3.17 4.59
N LEU A 115 -17.87 2.18 5.14
CA LEU A 115 -18.48 0.95 5.65
C LEU A 115 -19.26 1.18 6.96
N GLU A 116 -18.80 2.10 7.80
CA GLU A 116 -19.48 2.46 9.06
C GLU A 116 -20.76 3.26 8.84
N ARG A 117 -20.75 4.16 7.83
CA ARG A 117 -21.90 5.04 7.54
C ARG A 117 -23.06 4.34 6.84
N ARG A 118 -22.81 3.25 6.11
CA ARG A 118 -23.88 2.43 5.52
C ARG A 118 -24.55 1.62 6.64
N LYS A 119 -25.61 2.15 7.25
CA LYS A 119 -26.56 1.31 8.00
C LYS A 119 -27.09 0.22 7.06
N ALA A 120 -27.27 -0.98 7.61
CA ALA A 120 -27.87 -2.10 6.89
C ALA A 120 -29.28 -1.73 6.43
#